data_AF-A0A841DTK5-F1
#
_entry.id   AF-A0A841DTK5-F1
#
_cell.length_a   1.000
_cell.length_b   1.000
_cell.length_c   1.000
_cell.angle_alpha   90.00
_cell.angle_beta   90.00
_cell.angle_gamma   90.00
#
_symmetry.space_group_name_H-M   'P 1'
#
loop_
_entity.id
_entity.type
_entity.pdbx_description
1 polymer ?
#
loop_
_entity_poly.entity_id
_entity_poly.type
_entity_poly.pdbx_seq_one_letter_code
_entity_poly.pdbx_strand_id
1 'polypeptide(L)'
;MTIYSQHPNRGKVQILATYQGPSGVLSTTVTSVENQAVAGPIVDALNRVSAYTTVPVSVQDERDDRYRRYPTDHIEALVDPEARLALRVGAHSLWYQHIMLRLGYALKDLDEATASAPPPVRVAVAAELEVEARDLRHGLAEFSEGVRPPDDATRRIWDNDAPFVTSEEALSDATRRRLDEQESEGDAADRRRAVADLQLLYDAYVKTTSTGARLELGEFLVEDDPWGDERDNFFLDMSAPLPDEDSPQDAWSIGIYRWVPDDPGEEYGAASGDSILECRRSTAPDLDELVNLLNLSNGDDAQLAAWAATPVGEPLGGTTFVVTARYTG
;
A
#
# COMPACT_ATOMS: atom_id res chain seq x y z
N MET A 1 -15.27 -4.91 10.64
CA MET A 1 -14.79 -5.30 9.30
C MET A 1 -15.70 -6.39 8.75
N THR A 2 -16.01 -6.31 7.45
CA THR A 2 -16.72 -7.36 6.71
C THR A 2 -15.73 -8.27 5.98
N ILE A 3 -15.90 -9.59 6.09
CA ILE A 3 -15.10 -10.60 5.38
C ILE A 3 -15.92 -11.15 4.23
N TYR A 4 -15.40 -11.05 3.01
CA TYR A 4 -16.02 -11.57 1.81
C TYR A 4 -15.46 -12.94 1.46
N SER A 5 -16.33 -13.86 1.08
CA SER A 5 -15.95 -15.22 0.71
C SER A 5 -16.73 -15.73 -0.49
N GLN A 6 -16.17 -16.74 -1.15
CA GLN A 6 -16.77 -17.41 -2.30
C GLN A 6 -17.35 -18.74 -1.86
N HIS A 7 -18.60 -19.01 -2.22
CA HIS A 7 -19.26 -20.27 -1.92
C HIS A 7 -19.90 -20.88 -3.18
N PRO A 8 -19.42 -22.04 -3.66
CA PRO A 8 -20.07 -22.75 -4.77
C PRO A 8 -21.52 -23.11 -4.43
N ASN A 9 -22.48 -22.79 -5.31
CA ASN A 9 -23.89 -23.12 -5.10
C ASN A 9 -24.62 -23.31 -6.43
N ARG A 10 -25.17 -24.52 -6.65
CA ARG A 10 -26.04 -24.87 -7.80
C ARG A 10 -25.49 -24.41 -9.17
N GLY A 11 -24.20 -24.67 -9.43
CA GLY A 11 -23.55 -24.32 -10.70
C GLY A 11 -23.20 -22.83 -10.86
N LYS A 12 -23.33 -22.05 -9.80
CA LYS A 12 -22.85 -20.66 -9.68
C LYS A 12 -21.90 -20.54 -8.49
N VAL A 13 -21.30 -19.37 -8.33
CA VAL A 13 -20.53 -19.00 -7.14
C VAL A 13 -21.23 -17.84 -6.45
N GLN A 14 -21.61 -18.02 -5.19
CA GLN A 14 -22.12 -16.96 -4.35
C GLN A 14 -20.97 -16.17 -3.75
N ILE A 15 -21.14 -14.86 -3.71
CA ILE A 15 -20.29 -13.97 -2.93
C ILE A 15 -21.05 -13.68 -1.63
N LEU A 16 -20.44 -14.03 -0.51
CA LEU A 16 -21.01 -13.88 0.83
C LEU A 16 -20.25 -12.79 1.58
N ALA A 17 -20.96 -11.97 2.34
CA ALA A 17 -20.43 -11.01 3.30
C ALA A 17 -20.67 -11.57 4.71
N THR A 18 -19.58 -11.76 5.46
CA THR A 18 -19.60 -12.26 6.84
C THR A 18 -19.14 -11.16 7.78
N TYR A 19 -19.91 -10.89 8.82
CA TYR A 19 -19.63 -9.79 9.76
C TYR A 19 -20.23 -10.07 11.14
N GLN A 20 -19.73 -9.38 12.16
CA GLN A 20 -20.31 -9.41 13.50
C GLN A 20 -21.58 -8.56 13.51
N GLY A 21 -22.68 -9.08 14.06
CA GLY A 21 -23.92 -8.35 14.30
C GLY A 21 -24.40 -8.50 15.75
N PRO A 22 -25.57 -7.91 16.11
CA PRO A 22 -26.10 -7.94 17.48
C PRO A 22 -26.32 -9.35 18.05
N SER A 23 -26.61 -10.31 17.17
CA SER A 23 -26.90 -11.70 17.52
C SER A 23 -25.71 -12.65 17.33
N GLY A 24 -24.51 -12.11 17.08
CA GLY A 24 -23.31 -12.91 16.75
C GLY A 24 -22.88 -12.74 15.29
N VAL A 25 -22.09 -13.68 14.79
CA VAL A 25 -21.62 -13.66 13.39
C VAL A 25 -22.77 -13.95 12.43
N LEU A 26 -22.96 -13.06 11.46
CA LEU A 26 -23.95 -13.15 10.39
C LEU A 26 -23.25 -13.33 9.04
N SER A 27 -23.92 -14.02 8.12
CA SER A 27 -23.47 -14.18 6.73
C SER A 27 -24.62 -13.89 5.78
N THR A 28 -24.43 -12.94 4.87
CA THR A 28 -25.43 -12.53 3.88
C THR A 28 -24.91 -12.74 2.46
N THR A 29 -25.79 -13.13 1.54
CA THR A 29 -25.42 -13.18 0.11
C THR A 29 -25.40 -11.78 -0.46
N VAL A 30 -24.25 -11.35 -0.98
CA VAL A 30 -24.13 -10.12 -1.77
C VAL A 30 -24.70 -10.37 -3.16
N THR A 31 -24.18 -11.39 -3.86
CA THR A 31 -24.63 -11.72 -5.22
C THR A 31 -24.24 -13.14 -5.63
N SER A 32 -24.56 -13.52 -6.87
CA SER A 32 -24.16 -14.80 -7.46
C SER A 32 -23.64 -14.60 -8.88
N VAL A 33 -22.45 -15.14 -9.15
CA VAL A 33 -21.76 -15.07 -10.45
C VAL A 33 -21.60 -16.46 -11.06
N GLU A 34 -21.21 -16.52 -12.33
CA GLU A 34 -21.20 -17.77 -13.09
C GLU A 34 -20.11 -18.75 -12.63
N ASN A 35 -18.92 -18.24 -12.27
CA ASN A 35 -17.79 -19.08 -11.92
C ASN A 35 -16.79 -18.36 -10.99
N GLN A 36 -15.78 -19.11 -10.54
CA GLN A 36 -14.77 -18.65 -9.60
C GLN A 36 -13.81 -17.59 -10.21
N ALA A 37 -13.58 -17.63 -11.52
CA ALA A 37 -12.72 -16.65 -12.20
C ALA A 37 -13.34 -15.23 -12.18
N VAL A 38 -14.68 -15.13 -12.14
CA VAL A 38 -15.38 -13.87 -11.93
C VAL A 38 -15.47 -13.51 -10.44
N ALA A 39 -15.76 -14.50 -9.58
CA ALA A 39 -15.94 -14.26 -8.14
C ALA A 39 -14.63 -13.86 -7.42
N GLY A 40 -13.51 -14.46 -7.82
CA GLY A 40 -12.20 -14.31 -7.18
C GLY A 40 -11.74 -12.87 -7.08
N PRO A 41 -11.56 -12.17 -8.21
CA PRO A 41 -11.11 -10.77 -8.21
C PRO A 41 -12.07 -9.83 -7.44
N ILE A 42 -13.39 -10.05 -7.53
CA ILE A 42 -14.37 -9.24 -6.81
C ILE A 42 -14.23 -9.44 -5.29
N VAL A 43 -14.11 -10.69 -4.83
CA VAL A 43 -13.97 -11.01 -3.40
C VAL A 43 -12.66 -10.50 -2.83
N ASP A 44 -11.56 -10.64 -3.58
CA ASP A 44 -10.26 -10.10 -3.18
C ASP A 44 -10.32 -8.57 -3.00
N ALA A 45 -10.82 -7.85 -4.02
CA ALA A 45 -10.93 -6.41 -3.97
C ALA A 45 -11.88 -5.94 -2.85
N LEU A 46 -13.02 -6.60 -2.64
CA LEU A 46 -13.95 -6.27 -1.55
C LEU A 46 -13.31 -6.46 -0.16
N ASN A 47 -12.51 -7.51 0.05
CA ASN A 47 -11.80 -7.72 1.31
C ASN A 47 -10.77 -6.62 1.56
N ARG A 48 -9.97 -6.26 0.54
CA ARG A 48 -9.02 -5.15 0.62
C ARG A 48 -9.72 -3.82 0.93
N VAL A 49 -10.81 -3.51 0.22
CA VAL A 49 -11.64 -2.31 0.46
C VAL A 49 -12.17 -2.27 1.90
N SER A 50 -12.72 -3.37 2.40
CA SER A 50 -13.22 -3.50 3.77
C SER A 50 -12.12 -3.27 4.80
N ALA A 51 -10.95 -3.89 4.61
CA ALA A 51 -9.79 -3.73 5.50
C ALA A 51 -9.29 -2.27 5.52
N TYR A 52 -8.99 -1.69 4.35
CA TYR A 52 -8.43 -0.33 4.26
C TYR A 52 -9.41 0.77 4.66
N THR A 53 -10.71 0.52 4.61
CA THR A 53 -11.70 1.50 5.10
C THR A 53 -11.92 1.38 6.60
N THR A 54 -11.92 0.14 7.12
CA THR A 54 -12.23 -0.16 8.54
C THR A 54 -11.07 0.15 9.47
N VAL A 55 -9.84 -0.30 9.14
CA VAL A 55 -8.73 -0.26 10.09
C VAL A 55 -8.38 1.17 10.49
N PRO A 56 -8.21 2.15 9.58
CA PRO A 56 -7.85 3.52 9.98
C PRO A 56 -8.77 4.12 11.03
N VAL A 57 -10.09 3.95 10.88
CA VAL A 57 -11.07 4.55 11.82
C VAL A 57 -11.16 3.81 13.16
N SER A 58 -10.64 2.58 13.23
CA SER A 58 -10.66 1.75 14.42
C SER A 58 -9.48 2.03 15.35
N VAL A 59 -8.36 2.57 14.82
CA VAL A 59 -7.17 2.82 15.63
C VAL A 59 -7.10 4.28 16.10
N GLN A 60 -6.68 4.47 17.36
CA GLN A 60 -6.41 5.80 17.90
C GLN A 60 -5.07 6.34 17.37
N ASP A 61 -5.02 7.64 17.12
CA ASP A 61 -3.76 8.36 16.91
C ASP A 61 -3.25 8.78 18.30
N GLU A 62 -2.10 8.24 18.71
CA GLU A 62 -1.51 8.47 20.03
C GLU A 62 -0.44 9.57 20.00
N ARG A 63 -0.18 10.18 18.83
CA ARG A 63 0.80 11.25 18.69
C ARG A 63 0.31 12.51 19.40
N ASP A 64 1.22 13.11 20.19
CA ASP A 64 0.89 14.28 21.01
C ASP A 64 0.29 15.43 20.18
N ASP A 65 -0.74 16.06 20.73
CA ASP A 65 -1.40 17.30 20.25
C ASP A 65 -2.26 17.29 18.98
N ARG A 66 -2.51 16.19 18.26
CA ARG A 66 -3.10 16.34 16.91
C ARG A 66 -4.43 15.65 16.62
N TYR A 67 -4.69 14.39 16.98
CA TYR A 67 -6.01 13.78 16.72
C TYR A 67 -6.35 12.68 17.73
N ARG A 68 -7.62 12.57 18.12
CA ARG A 68 -8.08 11.41 18.92
C ARG A 68 -8.31 10.17 18.07
N ARG A 69 -8.50 10.35 16.76
CA ARG A 69 -8.80 9.32 15.74
C ARG A 69 -8.38 9.80 14.37
N TYR A 70 -8.10 8.85 13.48
CA TYR A 70 -7.82 9.15 12.08
C TYR A 70 -9.03 9.74 11.32
N PRO A 71 -8.80 10.41 10.18
CA PRO A 71 -9.85 11.00 9.36
C PRO A 71 -10.77 9.94 8.76
N THR A 72 -11.95 10.39 8.34
CA THR A 72 -13.07 9.51 7.96
C THR A 72 -13.59 9.77 6.56
N ASP A 73 -13.06 10.78 5.88
CA ASP A 73 -13.53 11.23 4.56
C ASP A 73 -13.40 10.13 3.50
N HIS A 74 -12.46 9.20 3.70
CA HIS A 74 -12.27 8.04 2.83
C HIS A 74 -13.47 7.09 2.78
N ILE A 75 -14.37 7.14 3.76
CA ILE A 75 -15.61 6.37 3.73
C ILE A 75 -16.52 6.83 2.57
N GLU A 76 -16.44 8.11 2.18
CA GLU A 76 -17.21 8.64 1.04
C GLU A 76 -16.73 8.04 -0.29
N ALA A 77 -15.44 7.74 -0.40
CA ALA A 77 -14.83 7.15 -1.61
C ALA A 77 -15.38 5.77 -1.98
N LEU A 78 -16.03 5.07 -1.02
CA LEU A 78 -16.73 3.81 -1.27
C LEU A 78 -17.92 3.97 -2.21
N VAL A 79 -18.62 5.10 -2.12
CA VAL A 79 -19.90 5.33 -2.81
C VAL A 79 -19.80 6.41 -3.88
N ASP A 80 -18.88 7.36 -3.71
CA ASP A 80 -18.68 8.47 -4.63
C ASP A 80 -17.34 8.34 -5.38
N PRO A 81 -17.38 8.05 -6.70
CA PRO A 81 -16.17 8.02 -7.52
C PRO A 81 -15.38 9.33 -7.55
N GLU A 82 -16.03 10.49 -7.40
CA GLU A 82 -15.33 11.78 -7.37
C GLU A 82 -14.53 11.95 -6.07
N ALA A 83 -15.09 11.51 -4.93
CA ALA A 83 -14.41 11.49 -3.63
C ALA A 83 -13.13 10.64 -3.62
N ARG A 84 -12.99 9.67 -4.54
CA ARG A 84 -11.76 8.85 -4.66
C ARG A 84 -10.54 9.68 -5.04
N LEU A 85 -10.71 10.83 -5.69
CA LEU A 85 -9.61 11.75 -5.98
C LEU A 85 -8.99 12.31 -4.69
N ALA A 86 -9.79 12.46 -3.64
CA ALA A 86 -9.34 12.96 -2.34
C ALA A 86 -8.45 11.96 -1.57
N LEU A 87 -8.49 10.66 -1.90
CA LEU A 87 -7.61 9.64 -1.30
C LEU A 87 -6.11 9.90 -1.59
N ARG A 88 -5.82 10.71 -2.61
CA ARG A 88 -4.46 11.17 -2.94
C ARG A 88 -4.09 12.49 -2.29
N VAL A 89 -4.97 13.11 -1.52
CA VAL A 89 -4.67 14.38 -0.87
C VAL A 89 -4.33 14.06 0.58
N GLY A 90 -3.04 13.82 0.85
CA GLY A 90 -2.58 13.42 2.18
C GLY A 90 -2.87 14.46 3.24
N ALA A 91 -3.76 14.10 4.16
CA ALA A 91 -4.33 15.02 5.13
C ALA A 91 -3.82 14.82 6.56
N HIS A 92 -3.32 13.62 6.91
CA HIS A 92 -3.14 13.24 8.32
C HIS A 92 -1.77 12.64 8.70
N SER A 93 -1.37 11.53 8.09
CA SER A 93 -0.06 10.88 8.30
C SER A 93 0.38 10.09 7.08
N LEU A 94 1.66 9.73 7.01
CA LEU A 94 2.23 8.81 6.03
C LEU A 94 1.54 7.45 6.09
N TRP A 95 1.29 6.91 7.29
CA TRP A 95 0.56 5.65 7.45
C TRP A 95 -0.87 5.74 6.89
N TYR A 96 -1.61 6.81 7.24
CA TYR A 96 -2.95 7.02 6.69
C TYR A 96 -2.89 7.17 5.17
N GLN A 97 -1.96 7.96 4.65
CA GLN A 97 -1.79 8.14 3.22
C GLN A 97 -1.47 6.83 2.49
N HIS A 98 -0.61 5.99 3.07
CA HIS A 98 -0.31 4.67 2.54
C HIS A 98 -1.58 3.82 2.40
N ILE A 99 -2.42 3.81 3.44
CA ILE A 99 -3.69 3.08 3.40
C ILE A 99 -4.65 3.69 2.38
N MET A 100 -4.68 5.02 2.22
CA MET A 100 -5.54 5.67 1.23
C MET A 100 -5.13 5.35 -0.21
N LEU A 101 -3.83 5.25 -0.48
CA LEU A 101 -3.32 4.76 -1.77
C LEU A 101 -3.79 3.33 -2.03
N ARG A 102 -3.61 2.44 -1.05
CA ARG A 102 -4.03 1.04 -1.13
C ARG A 102 -5.55 0.91 -1.33
N LEU A 103 -6.35 1.71 -0.63
CA LEU A 103 -7.81 1.79 -0.81
C LEU A 103 -8.18 2.24 -2.22
N GLY A 104 -7.53 3.28 -2.74
CA GLY A 104 -7.76 3.77 -4.10
C GLY A 104 -7.52 2.70 -5.17
N TYR A 105 -6.45 1.91 -5.01
CA TYR A 105 -6.16 0.78 -5.90
C TYR A 105 -7.14 -0.38 -5.71
N ALA A 106 -7.52 -0.73 -4.48
CA ALA A 106 -8.52 -1.76 -4.24
C ALA A 106 -9.89 -1.40 -4.84
N LEU A 107 -10.30 -0.13 -4.77
CA LEU A 107 -11.52 0.37 -5.42
C LEU A 107 -11.42 0.32 -6.94
N LYS A 108 -10.25 0.66 -7.51
CA LYS A 108 -9.99 0.54 -8.94
C LYS A 108 -10.06 -0.92 -9.41
N ASP A 109 -9.43 -1.84 -8.68
CA ASP A 109 -9.47 -3.27 -8.98
C ASP A 109 -10.90 -3.82 -8.90
N LEU A 110 -11.69 -3.34 -7.93
CA LEU A 110 -13.11 -3.69 -7.83
C LEU A 110 -13.92 -3.20 -9.04
N ASP A 111 -13.69 -1.98 -9.49
CA ASP A 111 -14.33 -1.44 -10.69
C ASP A 111 -13.95 -2.28 -11.93
N GLU A 112 -12.67 -2.61 -12.10
CA GLU A 112 -12.18 -3.43 -13.21
C GLU A 112 -12.76 -4.85 -13.17
N ALA A 113 -12.77 -5.49 -11.99
CA ALA A 113 -13.34 -6.81 -11.78
C ALA A 113 -14.86 -6.85 -12.07
N THR A 114 -15.57 -5.75 -11.78
CA THR A 114 -17.03 -5.67 -11.98
C THR A 114 -17.43 -5.13 -13.34
N ALA A 115 -16.52 -4.49 -14.10
CA ALA A 115 -16.82 -3.88 -15.40
C ALA A 115 -17.42 -4.88 -16.41
N SER A 116 -16.92 -6.11 -16.42
CA SER A 116 -17.41 -7.19 -17.30
C SER A 116 -18.60 -7.98 -16.72
N ALA A 117 -18.94 -7.77 -15.45
CA ALA A 117 -19.99 -8.52 -14.78
C ALA A 117 -21.39 -8.06 -15.24
N PRO A 118 -22.42 -8.94 -15.23
CA PRO A 118 -23.79 -8.56 -15.57
C PRO A 118 -24.33 -7.41 -14.72
N PRO A 119 -25.25 -6.56 -15.22
CA PRO A 119 -25.79 -5.42 -14.47
C PRO A 119 -26.29 -5.75 -13.06
N PRO A 120 -26.98 -6.88 -12.80
CA PRO A 120 -27.40 -7.24 -11.44
C PRO A 120 -26.23 -7.44 -10.46
N VAL A 121 -25.09 -7.92 -10.94
CA VAL A 121 -23.89 -8.11 -10.10
C VAL A 121 -23.31 -6.75 -9.74
N ARG A 122 -23.18 -5.83 -10.70
CA ARG A 122 -22.67 -4.48 -10.47
C ARG A 122 -23.55 -3.71 -9.48
N VAL A 123 -24.87 -3.78 -9.64
CA VAL A 123 -25.83 -3.15 -8.71
C VAL A 123 -25.71 -3.73 -7.31
N ALA A 124 -25.57 -5.05 -7.19
CA ALA A 124 -25.40 -5.70 -5.88
C ALA A 124 -24.09 -5.31 -5.19
N VAL A 125 -22.98 -5.21 -5.94
CA VAL A 125 -21.70 -4.75 -5.39
C VAL A 125 -21.76 -3.29 -4.96
N ALA A 126 -22.35 -2.41 -5.76
CA ALA A 126 -22.53 -1.01 -5.39
C ALA A 126 -23.40 -0.85 -4.12
N ALA A 127 -24.51 -1.59 -4.04
CA ALA A 127 -25.37 -1.61 -2.86
C ALA A 127 -24.63 -2.14 -1.61
N GLU A 128 -23.73 -3.11 -1.79
CA GLU A 128 -22.89 -3.62 -0.70
C GLU A 128 -21.89 -2.55 -0.20
N LEU A 129 -21.27 -1.77 -1.09
CA LEU A 129 -20.41 -0.64 -0.70
C LEU A 129 -21.21 0.45 0.05
N GLU A 130 -22.45 0.72 -0.37
CA GLU A 130 -23.35 1.64 0.35
C GLU A 130 -23.70 1.14 1.76
N VAL A 131 -23.89 -0.18 1.93
CA VAL A 131 -24.13 -0.79 3.25
C VAL A 131 -22.89 -0.65 4.12
N GLU A 132 -21.71 -1.02 3.61
CA GLU A 132 -20.43 -0.90 4.33
C GLU A 132 -20.20 0.54 4.78
N ALA A 133 -20.31 1.51 3.86
CA ALA A 133 -20.11 2.93 4.13
C ALA A 133 -21.10 3.50 5.16
N ARG A 134 -22.37 3.05 5.13
CA ARG A 134 -23.39 3.47 6.10
C ARG A 134 -23.11 2.89 7.48
N ASP A 135 -22.81 1.60 7.56
CA ASP A 135 -22.58 0.94 8.84
C ASP A 135 -21.26 1.38 9.50
N LEU A 136 -20.23 1.69 8.70
CA LEU A 136 -19.02 2.39 9.13
C LEU A 136 -19.35 3.70 9.86
N ARG A 137 -20.12 4.58 9.20
CA ARG A 137 -20.51 5.88 9.77
C ARG A 137 -21.33 5.71 11.05
N HIS A 138 -22.23 4.73 11.09
CA HIS A 138 -23.01 4.44 12.30
C HIS A 138 -22.15 3.92 13.45
N GLY A 139 -21.24 2.98 13.19
CA GLY A 139 -20.31 2.45 14.19
C GLY A 139 -19.42 3.55 14.76
N LEU A 140 -18.92 4.43 13.89
CA LEU A 140 -18.13 5.57 14.31
C LEU A 140 -18.95 6.56 15.15
N ALA A 141 -20.17 6.91 14.75
CA ALA A 141 -21.02 7.83 15.53
C ALA A 141 -21.36 7.28 16.92
N GLU A 142 -21.61 5.96 17.04
CA GLU A 142 -21.80 5.32 18.35
C GLU A 142 -20.58 5.49 19.24
N PHE A 143 -19.39 5.24 18.68
CA PHE A 143 -18.15 5.29 19.43
C PHE A 143 -17.67 6.73 19.70
N SER A 144 -17.85 7.67 18.77
CA SER A 144 -17.42 9.08 18.87
C SER A 144 -18.36 9.90 19.75
N GLU A 145 -19.66 9.71 19.58
CA GLU A 145 -20.69 10.65 20.04
C GLU A 145 -21.64 10.00 21.05
N GLY A 146 -21.51 8.69 21.31
CA GLY A 146 -22.45 7.95 22.15
C GLY A 146 -23.83 7.78 21.50
N VAL A 147 -23.94 8.05 20.20
CA VAL A 147 -25.21 7.98 19.46
C VAL A 147 -25.46 6.52 19.07
N ARG A 148 -26.36 5.85 19.78
CA ARG A 148 -26.72 4.47 19.46
C ARG A 148 -27.43 4.41 18.09
N PRO A 149 -26.93 3.62 17.13
CA PRO A 149 -27.59 3.42 15.85
C PRO A 149 -28.93 2.71 16.00
N PRO A 150 -29.82 2.78 14.99
CA PRO A 150 -31.03 1.97 14.95
C PRO A 150 -30.72 0.48 15.14
N ASP A 151 -31.53 -0.21 15.94
CA ASP A 151 -31.37 -1.63 16.23
C ASP A 151 -32.00 -2.45 15.09
N ASP A 152 -31.16 -2.92 14.17
CA ASP A 152 -31.51 -3.75 13.01
C ASP A 152 -30.76 -5.09 13.12
N ALA A 153 -31.46 -6.19 12.86
CA ALA A 153 -30.89 -7.54 12.86
C ALA A 153 -29.75 -7.73 11.83
N THR A 154 -29.66 -6.87 10.82
CA THR A 154 -28.63 -6.91 9.77
C THR A 154 -27.46 -5.96 10.00
N ARG A 155 -27.49 -5.18 11.08
CA ARG A 155 -26.47 -4.19 11.44
C ARG A 155 -25.09 -4.83 11.65
N ARG A 156 -24.04 -4.21 11.09
CA ARG A 156 -22.63 -4.55 11.37
C ARG A 156 -22.17 -3.92 12.70
N ILE A 157 -21.54 -4.73 13.55
CA ILE A 157 -20.90 -4.34 14.81
C ILE A 157 -19.38 -4.38 14.63
N TRP A 158 -18.73 -3.41 15.25
CA TRP A 158 -17.33 -3.07 15.07
C TRP A 158 -16.61 -3.29 16.38
N ASP A 159 -15.53 -4.06 16.34
CA ASP A 159 -14.59 -4.13 17.44
C ASP A 159 -13.47 -3.12 17.15
N ASN A 160 -13.34 -2.10 18.00
CA ASN A 160 -12.35 -1.04 17.82
C ASN A 160 -10.95 -1.49 18.22
N ASP A 161 -10.83 -2.55 19.04
CA ASP A 161 -9.55 -2.94 19.61
C ASP A 161 -8.84 -4.02 18.78
N ALA A 162 -9.56 -4.73 17.90
CA ALA A 162 -9.00 -5.81 17.09
C ALA A 162 -9.77 -6.03 15.77
N PRO A 163 -9.62 -5.16 14.76
CA PRO A 163 -10.09 -5.50 13.42
C PRO A 163 -9.39 -6.80 12.99
N PHE A 164 -10.16 -7.79 12.53
CA PHE A 164 -9.71 -9.12 12.07
C PHE A 164 -8.79 -9.05 10.83
N VAL A 165 -7.62 -8.42 10.94
CA VAL A 165 -6.60 -8.35 9.89
C VAL A 165 -5.25 -8.61 10.53
N THR A 166 -4.88 -9.88 10.65
CA THR A 166 -3.65 -10.29 11.36
C THR A 166 -2.45 -10.53 10.44
N SER A 167 -2.59 -10.38 9.12
CA SER A 167 -1.54 -10.80 8.16
C SER A 167 -1.21 -9.80 7.06
N GLU A 168 -1.80 -8.60 7.07
CA GLU A 168 -1.50 -7.61 6.06
C GLU A 168 -0.44 -6.63 6.58
N GLU A 169 0.77 -6.71 6.02
CA GLU A 169 1.91 -5.89 6.41
C GLU A 169 1.61 -4.39 6.38
N ALA A 170 0.88 -3.93 5.35
CA ALA A 170 0.46 -2.53 5.20
C ALA A 170 -0.39 -2.02 6.38
N LEU A 171 -1.06 -2.93 7.10
CA LEU A 171 -1.94 -2.63 8.23
C LEU A 171 -1.32 -3.02 9.58
N SER A 172 -0.05 -3.43 9.60
CA SER A 172 0.62 -3.86 10.82
C SER A 172 1.01 -2.69 11.73
N ASP A 173 1.01 -2.93 13.03
CA ASP A 173 1.52 -1.98 14.03
C ASP A 173 2.98 -1.61 13.80
N ALA A 174 3.78 -2.54 13.24
CA ALA A 174 5.19 -2.30 12.93
C ALA A 174 5.33 -1.27 11.81
N THR A 175 4.62 -1.45 10.69
CA THR A 175 4.57 -0.49 9.58
C THR A 175 4.08 0.86 10.06
N ARG A 176 3.03 0.88 10.88
CA ARG A 176 2.52 2.12 11.46
C ARG A 176 3.58 2.84 12.29
N ARG A 177 4.16 2.18 13.30
CA ARG A 177 5.16 2.79 14.18
C ARG A 177 6.33 3.36 13.37
N ARG A 178 6.77 2.62 12.36
CA ARG A 178 7.90 3.04 11.53
C ARG A 178 7.59 4.30 10.70
N LEU A 179 6.40 4.40 10.12
CA LEU A 179 5.96 5.62 9.43
C LEU A 179 5.70 6.79 10.40
N ASP A 180 5.18 6.51 11.60
CA ASP A 180 4.99 7.50 12.66
C ASP A 180 6.35 8.06 13.15
N GLU A 181 7.38 7.21 13.27
CA GLU A 181 8.77 7.59 13.60
C GLU A 181 9.36 8.50 12.53
N GLN A 182 9.22 8.15 11.24
CA GLN A 182 9.69 8.97 10.13
C GLN A 182 9.06 10.38 10.13
N GLU A 183 7.78 10.50 10.49
CA GLU A 183 7.10 11.81 10.56
C GLU A 183 7.39 12.62 11.83
N SER A 184 8.04 12.02 12.84
CA SER A 184 8.04 12.58 14.21
C SER A 184 8.77 13.93 14.33
N GLU A 185 9.72 14.20 13.43
CA GLU A 185 10.57 15.40 13.47
C GLU A 185 10.23 16.45 12.39
N GLY A 186 9.45 16.06 11.36
CA GLY A 186 9.14 16.91 10.21
C GLY A 186 7.99 17.90 10.42
N ASP A 187 8.06 19.05 9.74
CA ASP A 187 6.99 20.05 9.78
C ASP A 187 5.81 19.71 8.83
N ALA A 188 4.84 20.62 8.70
CA ALA A 188 3.70 20.39 7.80
C ALA A 188 4.06 20.42 6.30
N ALA A 189 5.11 21.13 5.91
CA ALA A 189 5.64 21.13 4.56
C ALA A 189 6.44 19.86 4.27
N ASP A 190 7.24 19.38 5.21
CA ASP A 190 8.00 18.13 5.07
C ASP A 190 7.07 16.94 4.92
N ARG A 191 6.02 16.87 5.75
CA ARG A 191 4.99 15.84 5.60
C ARG A 191 4.28 15.89 4.24
N ARG A 192 3.98 17.08 3.71
CA ARG A 192 3.38 17.19 2.37
C ARG A 192 4.31 16.68 1.27
N ARG A 193 5.62 16.92 1.42
CA ARG A 193 6.64 16.44 0.50
C ARG A 193 6.76 14.91 0.58
N ALA A 194 6.92 14.37 1.79
CA ALA A 194 6.97 12.94 2.00
C ALA A 194 5.69 12.23 1.50
N VAL A 195 4.52 12.82 1.69
CA VAL A 195 3.28 12.31 1.08
C VAL A 195 3.38 12.22 -0.45
N ALA A 196 3.88 13.26 -1.12
CA ALA A 196 4.04 13.25 -2.56
C ALA A 196 5.10 12.23 -3.01
N ASP A 197 6.20 12.11 -2.27
CA ASP A 197 7.27 11.16 -2.57
C ASP A 197 6.81 9.70 -2.36
N LEU A 198 6.08 9.42 -1.27
CA LEU A 198 5.44 8.13 -1.02
C LEU A 198 4.47 7.74 -2.15
N GLN A 199 3.68 8.71 -2.63
CA GLN A 199 2.78 8.48 -3.76
C GLN A 199 3.55 8.12 -5.02
N LEU A 200 4.66 8.81 -5.28
CA LEU A 200 5.49 8.55 -6.44
C LEU A 200 6.16 7.16 -6.38
N LEU A 201 6.71 6.77 -5.22
CA LEU A 201 7.25 5.43 -4.98
C LEU A 201 6.18 4.35 -5.16
N TYR A 202 5.01 4.55 -4.55
CA TYR A 202 3.90 3.61 -4.63
C TYR A 202 3.40 3.45 -6.08
N ASP A 203 3.27 4.57 -6.81
CA ASP A 203 2.84 4.56 -8.21
C ASP A 203 3.85 3.86 -9.11
N ALA A 204 5.15 4.05 -8.87
CA ALA A 204 6.21 3.35 -9.59
C ALA A 204 6.15 1.84 -9.31
N TYR A 205 6.03 1.46 -8.04
CA TYR A 205 5.89 0.07 -7.62
C TYR A 205 4.67 -0.62 -8.26
N VAL A 206 3.49 0.00 -8.28
CA VAL A 206 2.31 -0.66 -8.86
C VAL A 206 2.34 -0.69 -10.39
N LYS A 207 3.05 0.24 -11.05
CA LYS A 207 3.13 0.29 -12.51
C LYS A 207 4.30 -0.52 -13.09
N THR A 208 5.25 -0.94 -12.27
CA THR A 208 6.38 -1.73 -12.76
C THR A 208 5.93 -3.12 -13.23
N THR A 209 6.65 -3.65 -14.21
CA THR A 209 6.57 -5.05 -14.62
C THR A 209 7.68 -5.88 -13.99
N SER A 210 8.59 -5.27 -13.22
CA SER A 210 9.64 -6.01 -12.52
C SER A 210 9.02 -6.99 -11.53
N THR A 211 9.48 -8.23 -11.60
CA THR A 211 9.10 -9.27 -10.65
C THR A 211 9.95 -9.24 -9.37
N GLY A 212 11.09 -8.53 -9.38
CA GLY A 212 11.97 -8.33 -8.23
C GLY A 212 11.59 -7.12 -7.37
N ALA A 213 10.70 -6.25 -7.86
CA ALA A 213 10.36 -5.00 -7.19
C ALA A 213 9.55 -5.22 -5.90
N ARG A 214 9.96 -4.58 -4.82
CA ARG A 214 9.32 -4.60 -3.49
C ARG A 214 9.26 -3.19 -2.94
N LEU A 215 8.12 -2.82 -2.36
CA LEU A 215 7.96 -1.53 -1.69
C LEU A 215 8.31 -1.69 -0.21
N GLU A 216 9.48 -1.21 0.17
CA GLU A 216 10.00 -1.24 1.54
C GLU A 216 9.64 0.08 2.24
N LEU A 217 8.40 0.14 2.77
CA LEU A 217 7.85 1.35 3.39
C LEU A 217 8.68 1.84 4.58
N GLY A 218 9.31 0.92 5.30
CA GLY A 218 10.13 1.24 6.44
C GLY A 218 11.41 2.01 6.09
N GLU A 219 11.96 1.75 4.91
CA GLU A 219 13.15 2.41 4.39
C GLU A 219 12.79 3.50 3.37
N PHE A 220 11.49 3.74 3.15
CA PHE A 220 10.97 4.73 2.21
C PHE A 220 11.55 4.57 0.80
N LEU A 221 11.58 3.31 0.33
CA LEU A 221 12.18 2.94 -0.94
C LEU A 221 11.41 1.84 -1.67
N VAL A 222 11.71 1.69 -2.95
CA VAL A 222 11.41 0.50 -3.73
C VAL A 222 12.73 -0.20 -4.04
N GLU A 223 12.86 -1.44 -3.61
CA GLU A 223 13.98 -2.32 -3.90
C GLU A 223 13.64 -3.15 -5.13
N ASP A 224 14.61 -3.42 -6.00
CA ASP A 224 14.53 -4.41 -7.07
C ASP A 224 15.68 -5.41 -6.90
N ASP A 225 15.36 -6.51 -6.21
CA ASP A 225 16.31 -7.55 -5.85
C ASP A 225 16.10 -8.80 -6.74
N PRO A 226 17.10 -9.23 -7.52
CA PRO A 226 17.09 -10.52 -8.19
C PRO A 226 17.23 -11.65 -7.17
N TRP A 227 16.10 -12.11 -6.62
CA TRP A 227 16.05 -13.29 -5.74
C TRP A 227 16.79 -14.49 -6.37
N GLY A 228 17.96 -14.84 -5.83
CA GLY A 228 18.78 -15.96 -6.29
C GLY A 228 19.82 -16.39 -5.26
N ASP A 229 20.15 -17.69 -5.23
CA ASP A 229 21.11 -18.31 -4.29
C ASP A 229 22.59 -17.93 -4.56
N GLU A 230 22.83 -16.96 -5.44
CA GLU A 230 24.16 -16.59 -5.88
C GLU A 230 24.72 -15.46 -5.00
N ARG A 231 25.79 -15.79 -4.28
CA ARG A 231 26.61 -14.82 -3.54
C ARG A 231 27.17 -13.82 -4.56
N ASP A 232 27.17 -12.53 -4.21
CA ASP A 232 27.65 -11.39 -5.01
C ASP A 232 26.69 -10.78 -6.05
N ASN A 233 25.39 -11.08 -6.00
CA ASN A 233 24.40 -10.42 -6.86
C ASN A 233 24.31 -8.91 -6.60
N PHE A 234 23.91 -8.14 -7.60
CA PHE A 234 23.57 -6.74 -7.44
C PHE A 234 22.09 -6.56 -7.18
N PHE A 235 21.73 -5.55 -6.38
CA PHE A 235 20.35 -5.09 -6.22
C PHE A 235 20.27 -3.57 -6.38
N LEU A 236 19.07 -3.08 -6.65
CA LEU A 236 18.80 -1.67 -6.87
C LEU A 236 17.84 -1.14 -5.82
N ASP A 237 18.20 -0.01 -5.19
CA ASP A 237 17.25 0.75 -4.37
C ASP A 237 16.91 2.06 -5.03
N MET A 238 15.62 2.38 -5.02
CA MET A 238 15.08 3.69 -5.35
C MET A 238 14.44 4.26 -4.11
N SER A 239 15.11 5.22 -3.47
CA SER A 239 14.66 5.80 -2.21
C SER A 239 14.27 7.26 -2.37
N ALA A 240 13.20 7.63 -1.69
CA ALA A 240 12.78 9.02 -1.57
C ALA A 240 13.45 9.70 -0.36
N PRO A 241 13.53 11.04 -0.33
CA PRO A 241 13.98 11.76 0.84
C PRO A 241 13.13 11.43 2.06
N LEU A 242 13.77 11.21 3.20
CA LEU A 242 13.06 11.08 4.47
C LEU A 242 12.67 12.48 5.00
N PRO A 243 11.53 12.62 5.70
CA PRO A 243 11.09 13.90 6.26
C PRO A 243 11.87 14.37 7.51
N ASP A 244 12.97 13.70 7.86
CA ASP A 244 13.82 13.97 9.02
C ASP A 244 15.04 14.85 8.61
N GLU A 245 15.28 15.95 9.34
CA GLU A 245 16.38 16.89 9.10
C GLU A 245 17.77 16.28 9.34
N ASP A 246 17.87 15.27 10.21
CA ASP A 246 19.13 14.57 10.53
C ASP A 246 19.36 13.35 9.62
N SER A 247 18.45 13.09 8.68
CA SER A 247 18.57 11.96 7.77
C SER A 247 19.68 12.16 6.73
N PRO A 248 20.51 11.13 6.46
CA PRO A 248 21.47 11.15 5.35
C PRO A 248 20.79 11.18 3.96
N GLN A 249 19.47 11.04 3.92
CA GLN A 249 18.65 10.95 2.71
C GLN A 249 17.83 12.23 2.51
N ASP A 250 18.53 13.35 2.30
CA ASP A 250 17.96 14.67 1.98
C ASP A 250 17.55 14.83 0.50
N ALA A 251 17.80 13.80 -0.30
CA ALA A 251 17.66 13.79 -1.74
C ALA A 251 17.13 12.45 -2.23
N TRP A 252 16.50 12.46 -3.41
CA TRP A 252 16.16 11.22 -4.11
C TRP A 252 17.45 10.50 -4.51
N SER A 253 17.52 9.20 -4.19
CA SER A 253 18.70 8.38 -4.46
C SER A 253 18.33 7.10 -5.20
N ILE A 254 19.04 6.84 -6.30
CA ILE A 254 19.09 5.52 -6.92
C ILE A 254 20.44 4.90 -6.56
N GLY A 255 20.43 3.81 -5.79
CA GLY A 255 21.62 3.07 -5.41
C GLY A 255 21.69 1.74 -6.14
N ILE A 256 22.90 1.34 -6.54
CA ILE A 256 23.19 -0.05 -6.89
C ILE A 256 24.18 -0.57 -5.86
N TYR A 257 23.81 -1.70 -5.27
CA TYR A 257 24.52 -2.31 -4.16
C TYR A 257 24.95 -3.70 -4.56
N ARG A 258 26.00 -4.20 -3.91
CA ARG A 258 26.41 -5.59 -4.01
C ARG A 258 25.91 -6.32 -2.79
N TRP A 259 25.20 -7.42 -2.99
CA TRP A 259 24.75 -8.28 -1.93
C TRP A 259 25.94 -8.92 -1.23
N VAL A 260 26.02 -8.75 0.09
CA VAL A 260 27.00 -9.40 0.97
C VAL A 260 26.22 -10.06 2.11
N PRO A 261 26.45 -11.36 2.39
CA PRO A 261 25.78 -12.01 3.51
C PRO A 261 26.31 -11.45 4.83
N ASP A 262 25.40 -11.01 5.71
CA ASP A 262 25.73 -10.53 7.05
C ASP A 262 26.41 -11.61 7.91
N ASP A 263 26.01 -12.88 7.76
CA ASP A 263 26.70 -14.06 8.30
C ASP A 263 26.95 -15.08 7.18
N PRO A 264 28.21 -15.41 6.85
CA PRO A 264 28.54 -16.41 5.83
C PRO A 264 28.04 -17.85 6.15
N GLY A 265 27.54 -18.08 7.37
CA GLY A 265 26.92 -19.31 7.84
C GLY A 265 25.39 -19.34 7.86
N GLU A 266 24.70 -18.21 7.66
CA GLU A 266 23.24 -18.20 7.51
C GLU A 266 22.84 -18.46 6.06
N GLU A 267 21.87 -19.37 5.87
CA GLU A 267 21.31 -19.72 4.56
C GLU A 267 20.34 -18.64 4.05
N TYR A 268 19.86 -17.77 4.95
CA TYR A 268 18.93 -16.66 4.68
C TYR A 268 19.25 -15.47 5.60
N GLY A 269 20.25 -14.66 5.25
CA GLY A 269 20.64 -13.45 6.00
C GLY A 269 20.03 -12.16 5.44
N ALA A 270 19.98 -11.11 6.26
CA ALA A 270 19.70 -9.75 5.78
C ALA A 270 20.86 -9.23 4.91
N ALA A 271 20.56 -8.27 4.02
CA ALA A 271 21.54 -7.67 3.12
C ALA A 271 22.12 -6.39 3.73
N SER A 272 23.41 -6.40 4.09
CA SER A 272 24.21 -5.17 4.18
C SER A 272 25.12 -5.08 2.96
N GLY A 273 24.61 -4.48 1.89
CA GLY A 273 25.40 -4.27 0.68
C GLY A 273 26.24 -3.01 0.77
N ASP A 274 27.53 -3.10 0.46
CA ASP A 274 28.32 -1.90 0.19
C ASP A 274 27.73 -1.21 -1.05
N SER A 275 27.38 0.07 -0.92
CA SER A 275 26.95 0.88 -2.06
C SER A 275 28.06 0.86 -3.09
N ILE A 276 27.77 0.48 -4.34
CA ILE A 276 28.76 0.48 -5.42
C ILE A 276 28.66 1.79 -6.18
N LEU A 277 27.45 2.28 -6.34
CA LEU A 277 27.11 3.43 -7.16
C LEU A 277 25.86 4.11 -6.63
N GLU A 278 25.83 5.43 -6.79
CA GLU A 278 24.70 6.25 -6.39
C GLU A 278 24.43 7.34 -7.43
N CYS A 279 23.14 7.55 -7.73
CA CYS A 279 22.63 8.69 -8.48
C CYS A 279 21.75 9.53 -7.55
N ARG A 280 22.20 10.73 -7.16
CA ARG A 280 21.44 11.65 -6.31
C ARG A 280 20.79 12.77 -7.12
N ARG A 281 19.52 13.07 -6.82
CA ARG A 281 18.77 14.21 -7.39
C ARG A 281 18.09 14.99 -6.27
N SER A 282 18.26 16.31 -6.27
CA SER A 282 17.57 17.21 -5.34
C SER A 282 16.10 17.45 -5.70
N THR A 283 15.68 17.03 -6.89
CA THR A 283 14.31 17.08 -7.37
C THR A 283 13.78 15.67 -7.56
N ALA A 284 12.51 15.45 -7.19
CA ALA A 284 11.81 14.21 -7.49
C ALA A 284 11.93 13.86 -8.99
N PRO A 285 12.25 12.60 -9.33
CA PRO A 285 12.17 12.10 -10.69
C PRO A 285 10.72 12.09 -11.20
N ASP A 286 10.54 12.00 -12.51
CA ASP A 286 9.22 11.75 -13.06
C ASP A 286 8.82 10.27 -12.90
N LEU A 287 7.52 10.00 -12.75
CA LEU A 287 7.00 8.63 -12.58
C LEU A 287 7.43 7.70 -13.73
N ASP A 288 7.39 8.19 -14.97
CA ASP A 288 7.80 7.39 -16.14
C ASP A 288 9.30 7.06 -16.11
N GLU A 289 10.15 7.92 -15.53
CA GLU A 289 11.58 7.64 -15.34
C GLU A 289 11.78 6.49 -14.35
N LEU A 290 11.06 6.51 -13.22
CA LEU A 290 11.13 5.47 -12.19
C LEU A 290 10.62 4.13 -12.68
N VAL A 291 9.46 4.11 -13.34
CA VAL A 291 8.89 2.89 -13.92
C VAL A 291 9.83 2.32 -14.99
N ASN A 292 10.39 3.17 -15.84
CA ASN A 292 11.36 2.72 -16.84
C ASN A 292 12.64 2.15 -16.20
N LEU A 293 13.15 2.77 -15.14
CA LEU A 293 14.31 2.26 -14.38
C LEU A 293 14.03 0.86 -13.83
N LEU A 294 12.92 0.68 -13.10
CA LEU A 294 12.54 -0.61 -12.52
C LEU A 294 12.32 -1.67 -13.61
N ASN A 295 11.70 -1.30 -14.74
CA ASN A 295 11.43 -2.25 -15.83
C ASN A 295 12.68 -2.60 -16.65
N LEU A 296 13.68 -1.71 -16.70
CA LEU A 296 14.97 -2.01 -17.32
C LEU A 296 15.81 -2.89 -16.40
N SER A 297 15.78 -2.62 -15.10
CA SER A 297 16.42 -3.46 -14.08
C SER A 297 15.80 -4.86 -14.09
N ASN A 298 14.49 -4.96 -13.84
CA ASN A 298 13.69 -6.19 -13.90
C ASN A 298 14.28 -7.38 -13.12
N GLY A 299 15.03 -7.12 -12.05
CA GLY A 299 15.82 -8.14 -11.37
C GLY A 299 16.79 -8.89 -12.30
N ASP A 300 17.40 -8.20 -13.28
CA ASP A 300 18.46 -8.75 -14.14
C ASP A 300 19.83 -8.33 -13.61
N ASP A 301 20.52 -9.27 -12.98
CA ASP A 301 21.87 -9.07 -12.44
C ASP A 301 22.87 -8.58 -13.51
N ALA A 302 22.76 -9.05 -14.75
CA ALA A 302 23.68 -8.61 -15.82
C ALA A 302 23.48 -7.13 -16.17
N GLN A 303 22.23 -6.65 -16.13
CA GLN A 303 21.90 -5.26 -16.33
C GLN A 303 22.39 -4.40 -15.16
N LEU A 304 22.18 -4.87 -13.92
CA LEU A 304 22.65 -4.19 -12.72
C LEU A 304 24.19 -4.14 -12.66
N ALA A 305 24.89 -5.22 -13.01
CA ALA A 305 26.35 -5.26 -13.11
C ALA A 305 26.89 -4.30 -14.19
N ALA A 306 26.21 -4.19 -15.34
CA ALA A 306 26.56 -3.22 -16.38
C ALA A 306 26.39 -1.78 -15.88
N TRP A 307 25.29 -1.49 -15.18
CA TRP A 307 25.07 -0.19 -14.57
C TRP A 307 26.06 0.11 -13.43
N ALA A 308 26.41 -0.89 -12.62
CA ALA A 308 27.42 -0.78 -11.57
C ALA A 308 28.81 -0.40 -12.09
N ALA A 309 29.09 -0.57 -13.40
CA ALA A 309 30.34 -0.14 -14.04
C ALA A 309 30.28 1.30 -14.63
N THR A 310 29.13 1.98 -14.58
CA THR A 310 28.92 3.30 -15.18
C THR A 310 29.77 4.40 -14.51
N PRO A 311 30.62 5.14 -15.25
CA PRO A 311 31.45 6.20 -14.66
C PRO A 311 30.66 7.34 -14.01
N VAL A 312 31.26 8.01 -13.02
CA VAL A 312 30.70 9.25 -12.45
C VAL A 312 30.52 10.30 -13.55
N GLY A 313 29.36 10.93 -13.59
CA GLY A 313 28.97 11.93 -14.59
C GLY A 313 28.29 11.36 -15.84
N GLU A 314 28.23 10.03 -15.99
CA GLU A 314 27.51 9.37 -17.08
C GLU A 314 26.14 8.85 -16.61
N PRO A 315 25.13 8.77 -17.51
CA PRO A 315 23.84 8.18 -17.18
C PRO A 315 23.89 6.64 -17.16
N LEU A 316 23.10 6.02 -16.27
CA LEU A 316 22.83 4.59 -16.36
C LEU A 316 22.20 4.27 -17.72
N GLY A 317 22.76 3.30 -18.44
CA GLY A 317 22.37 3.01 -19.82
C GLY A 317 20.87 2.80 -19.97
N GLY A 318 20.23 3.57 -20.86
CA GLY A 318 18.78 3.51 -21.09
C GLY A 318 17.94 4.41 -20.16
N THR A 319 18.57 5.22 -19.31
CA THR A 319 17.90 6.09 -18.34
C THR A 319 18.46 7.52 -18.36
N THR A 320 17.86 8.39 -17.56
CA THR A 320 18.30 9.77 -17.30
C THR A 320 19.07 9.91 -15.98
N PHE A 321 19.22 8.84 -15.20
CA PHE A 321 19.88 8.87 -13.89
C PHE A 321 21.39 8.93 -14.05
N VAL A 322 21.97 10.09 -13.72
CA VAL A 322 23.41 10.34 -13.80
C VAL A 322 24.09 9.94 -12.50
N VAL A 323 25.19 9.19 -12.65
CA VAL A 323 26.00 8.74 -11.52
C VAL A 323 26.66 9.92 -10.84
N THR A 324 26.36 10.12 -9.57
CA THR A 324 26.94 11.20 -8.74
C THR A 324 28.08 10.72 -7.87
N ALA A 325 28.06 9.45 -7.46
CA ALA A 325 29.11 8.85 -6.66
C ALA A 325 29.34 7.39 -7.06
N ARG A 326 30.57 6.94 -6.85
CA ARG A 326 30.97 5.54 -6.94
C ARG A 326 31.83 5.24 -5.72
N TYR A 327 31.63 4.07 -5.14
CA TYR A 327 32.42 3.61 -4.02
C TYR A 327 33.16 2.34 -4.44
N THR A 328 34.42 2.27 -4.06
CA THR A 328 35.22 1.07 -4.24
C THR A 328 35.09 0.24 -2.97
N GLY A 329 34.29 -0.83 -3.03
CA GLY A 329 34.47 -1.97 -2.13
C GLY A 329 35.78 -2.69 -2.42
#